data_AF-A0A219B315-F1
#
_entry.id   AF-A0A219B315-F1
#
_cell.length_a   1.000
_cell.length_b   1.000
_cell.length_c   1.000
_cell.angle_alpha   90.00
_cell.angle_beta   90.00
_cell.angle_gamma   90.00
#
_symmetry.space_group_name_H-M   'P 1'
#
loop_
_entity.id
_entity.type
_entity.pdbx_description
1 polymer ?
#
loop_
_entity_poly.entity_id
_entity_poly.type
_entity_poly.pdbx_seq_one_letter_code
_entity_poly.pdbx_strand_id
1 'polypeptide(L)'
;MIRRATVMAATAILLATAHSAALAANSRVLDMAEQARERRAELLTNYPDFETVDEAIRTDCAAKVEGEAASGPFCDCGAALVMTLWTAGADPKMLPRLNAYLEDPTEAAAQDLLSYQGAELYRPLCSQAVR
;
A
#
# COMPACT_ATOMS: atom_id res chain seq x y z
N MET A 1 44.46 -38.90 -11.21
CA MET A 1 43.70 -37.83 -11.90
C MET A 1 42.28 -37.76 -11.35
N ILE A 2 42.01 -37.09 -10.23
CA ILE A 2 40.64 -36.77 -9.78
C ILE A 2 40.74 -35.50 -8.94
N ARG A 3 40.18 -34.37 -9.40
CA ARG A 3 39.85 -33.15 -8.62
C ARG A 3 39.39 -32.02 -9.55
N ARG A 4 38.20 -32.12 -10.16
CA ARG A 4 37.55 -30.98 -10.86
C ARG A 4 36.01 -30.94 -10.79
N ALA A 5 35.36 -31.78 -9.97
CA ALA A 5 33.89 -31.91 -9.99
C ALA A 5 33.14 -31.20 -8.85
N THR A 6 33.82 -30.47 -7.95
CA THR A 6 33.19 -29.99 -6.70
C THR A 6 32.72 -28.53 -6.71
N VAL A 7 32.89 -27.78 -7.81
CA VAL A 7 32.59 -26.33 -7.82
C VAL A 7 31.24 -25.98 -8.49
N MET A 8 30.63 -26.87 -9.28
CA MET A 8 29.36 -26.56 -9.97
C MET A 8 28.09 -26.73 -9.13
N ALA A 9 28.12 -27.53 -8.05
CA ALA A 9 26.92 -27.81 -7.26
C ALA A 9 26.53 -26.66 -6.30
N ALA A 10 27.50 -25.86 -5.84
CA ALA A 10 27.24 -24.78 -4.90
C ALA A 10 26.50 -23.60 -5.54
N THR A 11 26.77 -23.29 -6.81
CA THR A 11 26.16 -22.15 -7.51
C THR A 11 24.68 -22.39 -7.85
N ALA A 12 24.29 -23.63 -8.14
CA ALA A 12 22.91 -23.98 -8.46
C ALA A 12 21.97 -23.86 -7.25
N ILE A 13 22.45 -24.18 -6.04
CA ILE A 13 21.66 -24.10 -4.80
C ILE A 13 21.46 -22.64 -4.35
N LEU A 14 22.45 -21.77 -4.58
CA LEU A 14 22.35 -20.33 -4.32
C LEU A 14 21.41 -19.60 -5.29
N LEU A 15 21.36 -20.01 -6.57
CA LEU A 15 20.40 -19.42 -7.53
C LEU A 15 18.96 -19.88 -7.30
N ALA A 16 18.73 -21.15 -6.93
CA ALA A 16 17.39 -21.67 -6.68
C ALA A 16 16.73 -21.02 -5.45
N THR A 17 17.50 -20.79 -4.38
CA THR A 17 16.99 -20.15 -3.15
C THR A 17 16.66 -18.67 -3.36
N ALA A 18 17.43 -17.95 -4.18
CA ALA A 18 17.14 -16.55 -4.51
C ALA A 18 15.84 -16.37 -5.33
N HIS A 19 15.57 -17.28 -6.27
CA HIS A 19 14.33 -17.24 -7.07
C HIS A 19 13.09 -17.54 -6.22
N SER A 20 13.18 -18.52 -5.30
CA SER A 20 12.08 -18.83 -4.38
C SER A 20 11.78 -17.68 -3.41
N ALA A 21 12.81 -16.97 -2.93
CA ALA A 21 12.64 -15.81 -2.06
C ALA A 21 11.98 -14.62 -2.78
N ALA A 22 12.37 -14.36 -4.04
CA ALA A 22 11.76 -13.30 -4.85
C ALA A 22 10.29 -13.59 -5.19
N LEU A 23 9.95 -14.84 -5.54
CA LEU A 23 8.55 -15.24 -5.77
C LEU A 23 7.71 -15.10 -4.49
N ALA A 24 8.23 -15.55 -3.35
CA ALA A 24 7.52 -15.47 -2.07
C ALA A 24 7.38 -14.02 -1.57
N ALA A 25 8.33 -13.15 -1.87
CA ALA A 25 8.22 -11.72 -1.57
C ALA A 25 7.16 -11.05 -2.46
N ASN A 26 7.10 -11.41 -3.75
CA ASN A 26 6.09 -10.88 -4.67
C ASN A 26 4.68 -11.34 -4.29
N SER A 27 4.49 -12.61 -3.91
CA SER A 27 3.17 -13.09 -3.47
C SER A 27 2.68 -12.36 -2.21
N ARG A 28 3.58 -12.12 -1.24
CA ARG A 28 3.24 -11.34 -0.04
C ARG A 28 2.85 -9.90 -0.36
N VAL A 29 3.50 -9.27 -1.33
CA VAL A 29 3.17 -7.91 -1.78
C VAL A 29 1.76 -7.87 -2.37
N LEU A 30 1.41 -8.83 -3.21
CA LEU A 30 0.07 -8.95 -3.79
C LEU A 30 -0.98 -9.21 -2.71
N ASP A 31 -0.72 -10.15 -1.80
CA ASP A 31 -1.63 -10.47 -0.69
C ASP A 31 -1.88 -9.26 0.22
N MET A 32 -0.85 -8.44 0.47
CA MET A 32 -0.98 -7.22 1.26
C MET A 32 -1.84 -6.16 0.57
N ALA A 33 -1.64 -5.95 -0.73
CA ALA A 33 -2.44 -5.00 -1.50
C ALA A 33 -3.91 -5.42 -1.56
N GLU A 34 -4.17 -6.71 -1.75
CA GLU A 34 -5.54 -7.24 -1.79
C GLU A 34 -6.24 -7.14 -0.43
N GLN A 35 -5.59 -7.56 0.65
CA GLN A 35 -6.13 -7.40 2.01
C GLN A 35 -6.41 -5.93 2.36
N ALA A 36 -5.55 -5.01 1.91
CA ALA A 36 -5.79 -3.59 2.11
C ALA A 36 -7.03 -3.10 1.36
N ARG A 37 -7.27 -3.59 0.14
CA ARG A 37 -8.47 -3.26 -0.65
C ARG A 37 -9.74 -3.80 -0.01
N GLU A 38 -9.72 -5.04 0.46
CA GLU A 38 -10.84 -5.64 1.20
C GLU A 38 -11.18 -4.81 2.45
N ARG A 39 -10.17 -4.45 3.25
CA ARG A 39 -10.36 -3.61 4.44
C ARG A 39 -10.88 -2.23 4.11
N ARG A 40 -10.41 -1.62 3.02
CA ARG A 40 -10.93 -0.34 2.54
C ARG A 40 -12.40 -0.47 2.14
N ALA A 41 -12.78 -1.52 1.41
CA ALA A 41 -14.17 -1.74 1.04
C ALA A 41 -15.07 -1.93 2.27
N GLU A 42 -14.61 -2.68 3.27
CA GLU A 42 -15.29 -2.85 4.55
C GLU A 42 -15.42 -1.51 5.31
N LEU A 43 -14.34 -0.72 5.37
CA LEU A 43 -14.35 0.59 6.00
C LEU A 43 -15.35 1.54 5.34
N LEU A 44 -15.35 1.64 4.00
CA LEU A 44 -16.27 2.50 3.26
C LEU A 44 -17.72 2.03 3.39
N THR A 45 -17.96 0.72 3.49
CA THR A 45 -19.29 0.17 3.76
C THR A 45 -19.80 0.54 5.15
N ASN A 46 -18.93 0.45 6.16
CA ASN A 46 -19.30 0.70 7.56
C ASN A 46 -19.32 2.19 7.92
N TYR A 47 -18.57 3.03 7.19
CA TYR A 47 -18.41 4.46 7.42
C TYR A 47 -18.48 5.23 6.09
N PRO A 48 -19.67 5.45 5.51
CA PRO A 48 -19.82 6.10 4.21
C PRO A 48 -19.19 7.49 4.11
N ASP A 49 -19.10 8.23 5.21
CA ASP A 49 -18.44 9.55 5.24
C ASP A 49 -16.95 9.48 4.86
N PHE A 50 -16.31 8.30 4.93
CA PHE A 50 -14.94 8.09 4.44
C PHE A 50 -14.82 8.11 2.93
N GLU A 51 -15.91 8.08 2.15
CA GLU A 51 -15.83 8.18 0.69
C GLU A 51 -15.15 9.49 0.26
N THR A 52 -15.41 10.60 0.95
CA THR A 52 -14.76 11.88 0.67
C THR A 52 -13.27 11.85 1.02
N VAL A 53 -12.90 11.19 2.12
CA VAL A 53 -11.49 11.00 2.51
C VAL A 53 -10.77 10.12 1.49
N ASP A 54 -11.41 9.03 1.06
CA ASP A 54 -10.88 8.13 0.06
C ASP A 54 -10.66 8.82 -1.29
N GLU A 55 -11.65 9.57 -1.78
CA GLU A 55 -11.52 10.35 -3.01
C GLU A 55 -10.39 11.37 -2.91
N ALA A 56 -10.24 12.02 -1.76
CA ALA A 56 -9.20 13.01 -1.57
C ALA A 56 -7.80 12.37 -1.50
N ILE A 57 -7.65 11.20 -0.87
CA ILE A 57 -6.40 10.42 -0.90
C ILE A 57 -6.05 10.03 -2.35
N ARG A 58 -7.02 9.55 -3.12
CA ARG A 58 -6.82 9.15 -4.52
C ARG A 58 -6.47 10.34 -5.41
N THR A 59 -7.08 11.49 -5.18
CA THR A 59 -6.78 12.73 -5.89
C THR A 59 -5.37 13.24 -5.57
N ASP A 60 -4.98 13.24 -4.30
CA ASP A 60 -3.63 13.60 -3.85
C ASP A 60 -2.57 12.64 -4.44
N CYS A 61 -2.87 11.34 -4.49
CA CYS A 61 -2.03 10.35 -5.17
C CYS A 61 -1.77 10.72 -6.64
N ALA A 62 -2.82 11.02 -7.41
CA ALA A 62 -2.70 11.39 -8.82
C ALA A 62 -1.95 12.71 -9.02
N ALA A 63 -2.07 13.65 -8.08
CA ALA A 63 -1.33 14.91 -8.10
C ALA A 63 0.18 14.71 -7.82
N LYS A 64 0.53 13.73 -6.99
CA LYS A 64 1.93 13.47 -6.59
C LYS A 64 2.65 12.43 -7.46
N VAL A 65 1.91 11.56 -8.15
CA VAL A 65 2.48 10.49 -8.97
C VAL A 65 2.14 10.71 -10.44
N GLU A 66 3.12 11.24 -11.18
CA GLU A 66 3.00 11.51 -12.61
C GLU A 66 2.55 10.27 -13.40
N GLY A 67 1.51 10.44 -14.22
CA GLY A 67 0.97 9.41 -15.11
C GLY A 67 -0.12 8.53 -14.50
N GLU A 68 -0.41 8.67 -13.21
CA GLU A 68 -1.46 7.90 -12.54
C GLU A 68 -2.78 8.69 -12.48
N ALA A 69 -3.89 8.00 -12.69
CA ALA A 69 -5.23 8.56 -12.54
C ALA A 69 -5.76 8.33 -11.12
N ALA A 70 -6.55 9.27 -10.58
CA ALA A 70 -7.17 9.12 -9.26
C ALA A 70 -8.08 7.88 -9.18
N SER A 71 -8.83 7.59 -10.25
CA SER A 71 -9.64 6.38 -10.39
C SER A 71 -8.85 5.15 -10.87
N GLY A 72 -7.53 5.27 -11.04
CA GLY A 72 -6.66 4.20 -11.53
C GLY A 72 -6.31 3.17 -10.45
N PRO A 73 -5.87 1.96 -10.86
CA PRO A 73 -5.59 0.86 -9.95
C PRO A 73 -4.42 1.15 -9.00
N PHE A 74 -3.50 2.04 -9.37
CA PHE A 74 -2.39 2.45 -8.52
C PHE A 74 -2.86 3.31 -7.35
N CYS A 75 -3.62 4.38 -7.62
CA CYS A 75 -4.13 5.26 -6.56
C CYS A 75 -5.20 4.57 -5.71
N ASP A 76 -5.95 3.62 -6.27
CA ASP A 76 -6.80 2.70 -5.52
C ASP A 76 -6.00 1.87 -4.50
N CYS A 77 -4.88 1.26 -4.92
CA CYS A 77 -3.97 0.54 -4.01
C CYS A 77 -3.38 1.48 -2.94
N GLY A 78 -2.96 2.69 -3.33
CA GLY A 78 -2.43 3.69 -2.43
C GLY A 78 -3.42 4.06 -1.33
N ALA A 79 -4.66 4.36 -1.71
CA ALA A 79 -5.73 4.68 -0.77
C ALA A 79 -6.02 3.52 0.18
N ALA A 80 -6.08 2.29 -0.34
CA ALA A 80 -6.28 1.09 0.46
C ALA A 80 -5.22 0.92 1.55
N LEU A 81 -3.94 1.08 1.21
CA LEU A 81 -2.83 0.95 2.16
C LEU A 81 -2.86 2.05 3.21
N VAL A 82 -3.07 3.29 2.79
CA VAL A 82 -3.14 4.46 3.67
C VAL A 82 -4.24 4.28 4.72
N MET A 83 -5.48 4.01 4.27
CA MET A 83 -6.62 3.83 5.17
C MET A 83 -6.43 2.62 6.10
N THR A 84 -5.83 1.53 5.60
CA THR A 84 -5.53 0.36 6.42
C THR A 84 -4.51 0.66 7.51
N LEU A 85 -3.46 1.43 7.20
CA LEU A 85 -2.42 1.76 8.17
C LEU A 85 -2.92 2.73 9.24
N TRP A 86 -3.78 3.68 8.87
CA TRP A 86 -4.42 4.59 9.82
C TRP A 86 -5.34 3.84 10.78
N THR A 87 -6.22 2.99 10.25
CA THR A 87 -7.17 2.21 11.07
C THR A 87 -6.49 1.14 11.92
N ALA A 88 -5.34 0.61 11.48
CA ALA A 88 -4.51 -0.29 12.28
C ALA A 88 -3.71 0.43 13.39
N GLY A 89 -3.73 1.77 13.43
CA GLY A 89 -2.93 2.56 14.36
C GLY A 89 -1.42 2.47 14.13
N ALA A 90 -1.00 2.08 12.92
CA ALA A 90 0.41 1.94 12.55
C ALA A 90 1.09 3.30 12.33
N ASP A 91 0.31 4.36 12.06
CA ASP A 91 0.79 5.74 12.08
C ASP A 91 0.23 6.49 13.31
N PRO A 92 1.04 6.63 14.38
CA PRO A 92 0.59 7.26 15.61
C PRO A 92 0.30 8.76 15.48
N LYS A 93 0.76 9.42 14.40
CA LYS A 93 0.42 10.84 14.13
C LYS A 93 -0.93 10.98 13.43
N MET A 94 -1.38 9.92 12.75
CA MET A 94 -2.65 9.93 12.02
C MET A 94 -3.83 9.57 12.90
N LEU A 95 -3.64 8.78 13.96
CA LEU A 95 -4.72 8.42 14.88
C LEU A 95 -5.46 9.63 15.48
N PRO A 96 -4.80 10.68 16.01
CA PRO A 96 -5.51 11.86 16.52
C PRO A 96 -6.28 12.62 15.42
N ARG A 97 -5.73 12.68 14.20
CA ARG A 97 -6.37 13.36 13.07
C ARG A 97 -7.59 12.60 12.56
N LEU A 98 -7.47 11.27 12.50
CA LEU A 98 -8.55 10.36 12.17
C LEU A 98 -9.68 10.48 13.20
N ASN A 99 -9.35 10.46 14.49
CA ASN A 99 -10.34 10.64 15.55
C ASN A 99 -11.00 12.02 15.49
N ALA A 100 -10.24 13.09 15.28
CA ALA A 100 -10.79 14.44 15.13
C ALA A 100 -11.77 14.53 13.94
N TYR A 101 -11.44 13.91 12.80
CA TYR A 101 -12.34 13.85 11.65
C TYR A 101 -13.58 12.99 11.92
N LEU A 102 -13.43 11.86 12.60
CA LEU A 102 -14.54 10.98 13.01
C LEU A 102 -15.51 11.65 14.00
N GLU A 103 -14.99 12.52 14.87
CA GLU A 103 -15.78 13.27 15.85
C GLU A 103 -16.47 14.50 15.22
N ASP A 104 -15.83 15.17 14.25
CA ASP A 104 -16.35 16.35 13.57
C ASP A 104 -15.86 16.43 12.10
N PRO A 105 -16.59 15.82 11.13
CA PRO A 105 -16.14 15.65 9.74
C PRO A 105 -16.29 16.94 8.92
N THR A 106 -15.51 17.97 9.28
CA THR A 106 -15.42 19.25 8.56
C THR A 106 -14.41 19.20 7.43
N GLU A 107 -14.50 20.14 6.49
CA GLU A 107 -13.52 20.31 5.41
C GLU A 107 -12.10 20.58 5.96
N ALA A 108 -11.99 21.31 7.07
CA ALA A 108 -10.71 21.56 7.75
C ALA A 108 -10.13 20.28 8.37
N ALA A 109 -10.96 19.45 9.01
CA ALA A 109 -10.53 18.16 9.54
C ALA A 109 -10.10 17.20 8.42
N ALA A 110 -10.79 17.21 7.28
CA ALA A 110 -10.38 16.48 6.09
C ALA A 110 -9.02 16.96 5.55
N GLN A 111 -8.79 18.28 5.46
CA GLN A 111 -7.51 18.82 5.02
C GLN A 111 -6.35 18.46 5.94
N ASP A 112 -6.53 18.50 7.27
CA ASP A 112 -5.48 18.10 8.22
C ASP A 112 -5.22 16.57 8.14
N LEU A 113 -6.28 15.77 7.97
CA LEU A 113 -6.16 14.33 7.71
C LEU A 113 -5.35 14.05 6.43
N LEU A 114 -5.48 14.89 5.41
CA LEU A 114 -4.75 14.76 4.14
C LEU A 114 -3.32 15.32 4.18
N SER A 115 -2.90 15.95 5.27
CA SER A 115 -1.52 16.44 5.48
C SER A 115 -0.54 15.33 5.89
N TYR A 116 -0.54 14.23 5.14
CA TYR A 116 0.28 13.05 5.42
C TYR A 116 1.20 12.70 4.24
N GLN A 117 2.15 11.79 4.46
CA GLN A 117 2.96 11.21 3.38
C GLN A 117 2.11 10.14 2.68
N GLY A 118 1.70 10.44 1.45
CA GLY A 118 0.63 9.82 0.69
C GLY A 118 0.91 8.43 0.12
N ALA A 119 0.08 8.05 -0.86
CA ALA A 119 0.24 6.84 -1.67
C ALA A 119 1.64 6.71 -2.31
N GLU A 120 2.37 7.82 -2.50
CA GLU A 120 3.73 7.86 -3.03
C GLU A 120 4.72 7.03 -2.20
N LEU A 121 4.49 6.88 -0.88
CA LEU A 121 5.33 6.02 -0.04
C LEU A 121 5.25 4.55 -0.41
N TYR A 122 4.10 4.12 -0.94
CA TYR A 122 3.83 2.74 -1.28
C TYR A 122 4.07 2.44 -2.76
N ARG A 123 4.71 3.35 -3.50
CA ARG A 123 4.96 3.22 -4.94
C ARG A 123 5.58 1.86 -5.32
N PRO A 124 6.62 1.33 -4.65
CA PRO A 124 7.15 0.01 -4.99
C PRO A 124 6.13 -1.12 -4.84
N LEU A 125 5.23 -1.02 -3.86
CA LEU A 125 4.21 -2.03 -3.57
C LEU A 125 3.06 -1.93 -4.58
N CYS A 126 2.51 -0.73 -4.77
CA CYS A 126 1.42 -0.52 -5.71
C CYS A 126 1.85 -0.72 -7.16
N SER A 127 3.07 -0.34 -7.56
CA SER A 127 3.59 -0.65 -8.90
C SER A 127 3.78 -2.16 -9.16
N GLN A 128 3.87 -3.00 -8.13
CA GLN A 128 3.86 -4.46 -8.28
C GLN A 128 2.44 -5.00 -8.30
N ALA A 129 1.55 -4.46 -7.47
CA ALA A 129 0.15 -4.89 -7.38
C ALA A 129 -0.71 -4.57 -8.62
N VAL A 130 -0.29 -3.61 -9.45
CA VAL A 130 -1.00 -3.24 -10.69
C VAL A 130 -0.46 -3.90 -11.97
N ARG A 131 0.58 -4.73 -11.86
CA ARG A 131 1.17 -5.47 -12.99
C ARG A 131 0.50 -6.82 -13.17
#